data_AF-R1H4G6-F1
#
_entry.id   AF-R1H4G6-F1
#
_cell.length_a   1.000
_cell.length_b   1.000
_cell.length_c   1.000
_cell.angle_alpha   90.00
_cell.angle_beta   90.00
_cell.angle_gamma   90.00
#
_symmetry.space_group_name_H-M   'P 1'
#
loop_
_entity.id
_entity.type
_entity.pdbx_description
1 polymer ?
#
loop_
_entity_poly.entity_id
_entity_poly.type
_entity_poly.pdbx_seq_one_letter_code
_entity_poly.pdbx_strand_id
1 'polypeptide(L)'
;MREEIKTVGLRNSTLTALMPSETSSQISNATNGIEPPRGLVSVKASKDGILKQVVPEYERLKDQYELLWKQPSVDGYLQLVGIMQKFVDQAISANTNYDPARFEGNKVPMKQLLKDLLTAYKYGLKTLYYHNTRDGADDTQADMQDDGCAGGACKI
;
A
#
# COMPACT_ATOMS: atom_id res chain seq x y z
N MET A 1 -12.80 18.43 25.14
CA MET A 1 -12.31 18.68 23.76
C MET A 1 -13.09 19.73 22.97
N ARG A 2 -14.38 19.58 22.59
CA ARG A 2 -15.06 20.61 21.76
C ARG A 2 -15.08 22.01 22.40
N GLU A 3 -15.46 22.10 23.68
CA GLU A 3 -15.52 23.39 24.37
C GLU A 3 -14.13 23.99 24.60
N GLU A 4 -13.13 23.16 24.91
CA GLU A 4 -11.72 23.60 25.04
C GLU A 4 -11.19 24.20 23.73
N ILE A 5 -11.46 23.57 22.58
CA ILE A 5 -11.04 24.08 21.26
C ILE A 5 -11.63 25.48 21.01
N LYS A 6 -12.86 25.76 21.46
CA LYS A 6 -13.46 27.10 21.33
C LYS A 6 -12.79 28.13 22.24
N THR A 7 -12.40 27.72 23.46
CA THR A 7 -11.84 28.65 24.45
C THR A 7 -10.38 28.97 24.22
N VAL A 8 -9.56 27.98 23.85
CA VAL A 8 -8.09 28.13 23.73
C VAL A 8 -7.56 27.91 22.31
N GLY A 9 -8.41 27.48 21.38
CA GLY A 9 -8.02 27.22 19.99
C GLY A 9 -7.24 25.92 19.79
N LEU A 10 -6.71 25.76 18.57
CA LEU A 10 -5.75 24.72 18.19
C LEU A 10 -4.50 25.38 17.63
N ARG A 11 -3.31 24.88 18.00
CA ARG A 11 -2.04 25.40 17.48
C ARG A 11 -1.85 25.12 15.99
N ASN A 12 -2.39 24.00 15.51
CA ASN A 12 -2.24 23.54 14.13
C ASN A 12 -3.63 23.33 13.52
N SER A 13 -3.83 23.78 12.27
CA SER A 13 -5.12 23.65 11.58
C SER A 13 -5.45 22.21 11.15
N THR A 14 -4.42 21.38 10.96
CA THR A 14 -4.54 19.95 10.65
C THR A 14 -3.49 19.19 11.44
N LEU A 15 -3.83 18.02 11.96
CA LEU A 15 -2.94 17.20 12.78
C LEU A 15 -2.67 15.82 12.19
N THR A 16 -3.58 15.32 11.34
CA THR A 16 -3.53 13.93 10.86
C THR A 16 -3.58 13.81 9.34
N ALA A 17 -2.70 12.97 8.81
CA ALA A 17 -2.64 12.53 7.43
C ALA A 17 -1.98 11.15 7.40
N LEU A 18 -2.44 10.25 6.52
CA LEU A 18 -1.86 8.90 6.40
C LEU A 18 -1.07 8.79 5.10
N MET A 19 0.25 8.95 5.22
CA MET A 19 1.22 8.87 4.13
C MET A 19 1.78 7.44 3.95
N PRO A 20 2.26 7.08 2.74
CA PRO A 20 3.10 5.91 2.59
C PRO A 20 4.43 6.12 3.32
N SER A 21 4.93 5.09 4.00
CA SER A 21 6.07 5.21 4.92
C SER A 21 7.23 4.29 4.56
N GLU A 22 7.67 4.32 3.31
CA GLU A 22 8.60 3.32 2.75
C GLU A 22 9.94 3.23 3.50
N THR A 23 10.66 4.34 3.66
CA THR A 23 11.98 4.35 4.32
C THR A 23 11.86 4.34 5.84
N SER A 24 10.90 5.08 6.41
CA SER A 24 10.76 5.19 7.88
C SER A 24 10.29 3.87 8.51
N SER A 25 9.40 3.12 7.83
CA SER A 25 8.98 1.79 8.31
C SER A 25 10.09 0.76 8.27
N GLN A 26 11.10 0.91 7.40
CA GLN A 26 12.25 0.00 7.38
C GLN A 26 13.09 0.14 8.65
N ILE A 27 13.32 1.38 9.09
CA ILE A 27 14.13 1.66 10.29
C ILE A 27 13.50 1.05 11.54
N SER A 28 12.17 1.11 11.66
CA SER A 28 11.45 0.58 12.81
C SER A 28 11.08 -0.90 12.69
N ASN A 29 11.48 -1.56 11.60
CA ASN A 29 10.97 -2.86 11.19
C ASN A 29 9.43 -2.98 11.32
N ALA A 30 8.70 -2.08 10.65
CA ALA A 30 7.24 -2.08 10.62
C ALA A 30 6.74 -2.32 9.18
N THR A 31 5.45 -2.67 9.03
CA THR A 31 4.78 -2.64 7.73
C THR A 31 4.63 -1.20 7.24
N ASN A 32 4.42 -1.02 5.93
CA ASN A 32 4.40 0.30 5.31
C ASN A 32 3.01 0.95 5.51
N GLY A 33 2.91 1.90 6.44
CA GLY A 33 1.68 2.66 6.70
C GLY A 33 0.50 1.75 7.03
N ILE A 34 -0.59 1.92 6.29
CA ILE A 34 -1.81 1.12 6.38
C ILE A 34 -1.87 -0.03 5.36
N GLU A 35 -0.81 -0.22 4.57
CA GLU A 35 -0.81 -1.18 3.48
C GLU A 35 -0.52 -2.60 3.98
N PRO A 36 -1.24 -3.62 3.49
CA PRO A 36 -0.90 -4.99 3.79
C PRO A 36 0.43 -5.37 3.11
N PRO A 37 1.28 -6.18 3.75
CA PRO A 37 2.54 -6.60 3.16
C PRO A 37 2.30 -7.45 1.89
N ARG A 38 3.14 -7.25 0.86
CA ARG A 38 3.07 -8.05 -0.38
C ARG A 38 3.48 -9.50 -0.16
N GLY A 39 4.51 -9.70 0.65
CA GLY A 39 5.05 -10.99 1.05
C GLY A 39 5.51 -10.96 2.50
N LEU A 40 5.74 -12.14 3.08
CA LEU A 40 6.28 -12.27 4.45
C LEU A 40 7.75 -11.84 4.54
N VAL A 41 8.45 -11.88 3.41
CA VAL A 41 9.78 -11.30 3.22
C VAL A 41 9.68 -10.32 2.06
N SER A 42 9.98 -9.05 2.33
CA SER A 42 10.05 -8.01 1.32
C SER A 42 11.50 -7.82 0.88
N VAL A 43 11.72 -7.77 -0.44
CA VAL A 43 13.02 -7.49 -1.04
C VAL A 43 13.03 -6.03 -1.48
N LYS A 44 13.93 -5.23 -0.91
CA LYS A 44 14.06 -3.79 -1.21
C LYS A 44 15.46 -3.49 -1.68
N ALA A 45 15.59 -2.76 -2.77
CA ALA A 45 16.88 -2.28 -3.26
C ALA A 45 17.32 -1.05 -2.45
N SER A 46 18.57 -1.05 -1.99
CA SER A 46 19.28 0.08 -1.39
C SER A 46 20.54 0.37 -2.20
N LYS A 47 21.14 1.55 -1.99
CA LYS A 47 22.46 1.90 -2.56
C LYS A 47 23.55 0.90 -2.19
N ASP A 48 23.43 0.28 -1.02
CA ASP A 48 24.40 -0.69 -0.49
C ASP A 48 24.04 -2.15 -0.82
N GLY A 49 23.01 -2.37 -1.64
CA GLY A 49 22.59 -3.70 -2.10
C GLY A 49 21.14 -4.06 -1.77
N ILE A 50 20.82 -5.36 -1.89
CA ILE A 50 19.48 -5.89 -1.67
C ILE A 50 19.24 -6.12 -0.17
N LEU A 51 18.28 -5.40 0.40
CA LEU A 51 17.82 -5.59 1.77
C LEU A 51 16.60 -6.51 1.80
N LYS A 52 16.69 -7.61 2.54
CA LYS A 52 15.57 -8.49 2.81
C LYS A 52 15.00 -8.17 4.19
N GLN A 53 13.75 -7.72 4.23
CA GLN A 53 13.05 -7.39 5.46
C GLN A 53 11.93 -8.40 5.71
N VAL A 54 11.93 -9.02 6.89
CA VAL A 54 10.88 -9.95 7.32
C VAL A 54 9.81 -9.18 8.07
N VAL A 55 8.54 -9.53 7.89
CA VAL A 55 7.43 -8.91 8.63
C VAL A 55 7.61 -9.07 10.16
N PRO A 56 7.10 -8.12 10.97
CA PRO A 56 7.23 -8.17 12.42
C PRO A 56 6.63 -9.46 13.01
N GLU A 57 7.29 -10.01 14.03
CA GLU A 57 6.81 -11.19 14.77
C GLU A 57 6.44 -12.40 13.88
N TYR A 58 7.17 -12.57 12.77
CA TYR A 58 6.91 -13.60 11.76
C TYR A 58 6.65 -15.00 12.33
N GLU A 59 7.48 -15.49 13.26
CA GLU A 59 7.33 -16.84 13.81
C GLU A 59 5.97 -17.09 14.47
N ARG A 60 5.40 -16.05 15.10
CA ARG A 60 4.12 -16.11 15.82
C ARG A 60 2.93 -15.74 14.94
N LEU A 61 3.10 -14.79 14.02
CA LEU A 61 2.00 -14.16 13.30
C LEU A 61 1.93 -14.50 11.80
N LYS A 62 2.83 -15.31 11.25
CA LYS A 62 2.87 -15.64 9.81
C LYS A 62 1.52 -16.09 9.22
N ASP A 63 0.73 -16.82 10.00
CA ASP A 63 -0.58 -17.36 9.57
C ASP A 63 -1.73 -16.37 9.82
N GLN A 64 -1.47 -15.28 10.55
CA GLN A 64 -2.43 -14.20 10.84
C GLN A 64 -2.31 -13.02 9.86
N TYR A 65 -1.16 -12.90 9.16
CA TYR A 65 -0.98 -11.87 8.14
C TYR A 65 -1.83 -12.16 6.90
N GLU A 66 -2.72 -11.22 6.56
CA GLU A 66 -3.34 -11.17 5.24
C GLU A 66 -2.42 -10.39 4.28
N LEU A 67 -1.84 -11.12 3.31
CA LEU A 67 -0.96 -10.52 2.29
C LEU A 67 -1.79 -9.82 1.21
N LEU A 68 -1.22 -8.77 0.59
CA LEU A 68 -1.87 -7.98 -0.44
C LEU A 68 -2.55 -8.83 -1.52
N TRP A 69 -1.81 -9.77 -2.12
CA TRP A 69 -2.31 -10.62 -3.21
C TRP A 69 -3.08 -11.85 -2.74
N LYS A 70 -3.27 -12.04 -1.41
CA LYS A 70 -4.22 -13.03 -0.88
C LYS A 70 -5.63 -12.46 -0.75
N GLN A 71 -5.76 -11.14 -0.63
CA GLN A 71 -7.06 -10.48 -0.50
C GLN A 71 -7.97 -10.76 -1.71
N PRO A 72 -9.25 -11.13 -1.53
CA PRO A 72 -10.16 -11.46 -2.63
C PRO A 72 -10.54 -10.24 -3.48
N SER A 73 -10.65 -9.07 -2.86
CA SER A 73 -11.03 -7.80 -3.49
C SER A 73 -10.55 -6.60 -2.66
N VAL A 74 -10.63 -5.39 -3.24
CA VAL A 74 -10.32 -4.14 -2.53
C VAL A 74 -11.43 -3.64 -1.60
N ASP A 75 -12.63 -4.24 -1.65
CA ASP A 75 -13.83 -3.73 -0.96
C ASP A 75 -13.61 -3.60 0.57
N GLY A 76 -12.98 -4.59 1.20
CA GLY A 76 -12.70 -4.57 2.64
C GLY A 76 -11.69 -3.48 3.02
N TYR A 77 -10.63 -3.34 2.21
CA TYR A 77 -9.64 -2.27 2.39
C TYR A 77 -10.27 -0.88 2.25
N LEU A 78 -11.07 -0.64 1.21
CA LEU A 78 -11.74 0.66 1.02
C LEU A 78 -12.70 1.01 2.16
N GLN A 79 -13.38 0.02 2.76
CA GLN A 79 -14.20 0.25 3.95
C GLN A 79 -13.35 0.69 5.15
N LEU A 80 -12.22 0.03 5.40
CA LEU A 80 -11.29 0.41 6.47
C LEU A 80 -10.76 1.83 6.27
N VAL A 81 -10.36 2.18 5.04
CA VAL A 81 -9.93 3.55 4.71
C VAL A 81 -11.07 4.55 4.95
N GLY A 82 -12.31 4.25 4.57
CA GLY A 82 -13.45 5.11 4.87
C GLY A 82 -13.67 5.34 6.37
N ILE A 83 -13.50 4.29 7.19
CA ILE A 83 -13.56 4.39 8.65
C ILE A 83 -12.44 5.28 9.19
N MET A 84 -11.20 5.11 8.70
CA MET A 84 -10.06 5.97 9.08
C MET A 84 -10.32 7.43 8.69
N GLN A 85 -10.83 7.66 7.47
CA GLN A 85 -11.06 8.99 6.92
C GLN A 85 -12.05 9.82 7.74
N LYS A 86 -12.93 9.17 8.52
CA LYS A 86 -13.83 9.83 9.49
C LYS A 86 -13.08 10.66 10.55
N PHE A 87 -11.86 10.25 10.91
CA PHE A 87 -11.08 10.87 11.97
C PHE A 87 -9.80 11.56 11.46
N VAL A 88 -9.48 11.42 10.17
CA VAL A 88 -8.31 12.04 9.54
C VAL A 88 -8.68 13.40 8.96
N ASP A 89 -7.95 14.44 9.38
CA ASP A 89 -8.18 15.83 8.98
C ASP A 89 -7.94 16.03 7.48
N GLN A 90 -6.81 15.53 7.00
CA GLN A 90 -6.41 15.57 5.58
C GLN A 90 -6.90 14.32 4.84
N ALA A 91 -6.08 13.73 3.99
CA ALA A 91 -6.40 12.57 3.17
C ALA A 91 -5.51 11.36 3.52
N ILE A 92 -5.80 10.26 2.84
CA ILE A 92 -5.12 8.97 3.01
C ILE A 92 -4.62 8.53 1.62
N SER A 93 -3.36 8.12 1.54
CA SER A 93 -2.78 7.54 0.32
C SER A 93 -3.30 6.12 0.07
N ALA A 94 -4.60 6.00 -0.23
CA ALA A 94 -5.29 4.74 -0.39
C ALA A 94 -5.04 4.11 -1.76
N ASN A 95 -4.63 2.84 -1.80
CA ASN A 95 -4.33 2.14 -3.05
C ASN A 95 -5.48 1.25 -3.52
N THR A 96 -5.51 0.94 -4.81
CA THR A 96 -6.37 -0.09 -5.39
C THR A 96 -5.50 -1.18 -6.02
N ASN A 97 -5.85 -2.45 -5.83
CA ASN A 97 -4.99 -3.57 -6.16
C ASN A 97 -5.76 -4.62 -6.96
N TYR A 98 -5.21 -5.02 -8.10
CA TYR A 98 -5.86 -5.97 -9.01
C TYR A 98 -4.88 -7.01 -9.50
N ASP A 99 -5.27 -8.28 -9.39
CA ASP A 99 -4.54 -9.41 -9.96
C ASP A 99 -5.28 -9.85 -11.23
N PRO A 100 -4.75 -9.59 -12.44
CA PRO A 100 -5.41 -9.93 -13.70
C PRO A 100 -5.76 -11.42 -13.81
N ALA A 101 -4.97 -12.31 -13.20
CA ALA A 101 -5.17 -13.76 -13.26
C ALA A 101 -6.46 -14.23 -12.57
N ARG A 102 -7.10 -13.36 -11.76
CA ARG A 102 -8.37 -13.63 -11.09
C ARG A 102 -9.58 -13.30 -11.94
N PHE A 103 -9.39 -12.70 -13.10
CA PHE A 103 -10.45 -12.28 -13.99
C PHE A 103 -10.40 -13.07 -15.30
N GLU A 104 -11.56 -13.26 -15.90
CA GLU A 104 -11.70 -13.94 -17.18
C GLU A 104 -10.82 -13.27 -18.25
N GLY A 105 -10.04 -14.08 -18.97
CA GLY A 105 -9.16 -13.59 -20.03
C GLY A 105 -7.94 -12.80 -19.53
N ASN A 106 -7.56 -12.92 -18.25
CA ASN A 106 -6.42 -12.24 -17.63
C ASN A 106 -6.48 -10.71 -17.75
N LYS A 107 -7.69 -10.15 -17.68
CA LYS A 107 -7.95 -8.71 -17.86
C LYS A 107 -8.90 -8.20 -16.81
N VAL A 108 -8.53 -7.11 -16.14
CA VAL A 108 -9.39 -6.46 -15.16
C VAL A 108 -10.54 -5.74 -15.90
N PRO A 109 -11.81 -6.11 -15.65
CA PRO A 109 -12.93 -5.49 -16.35
C PRO A 109 -13.09 -4.01 -15.95
N MET A 110 -13.32 -3.12 -16.91
CA MET A 110 -13.59 -1.70 -16.63
C MET A 110 -14.78 -1.50 -15.68
N LYS A 111 -15.78 -2.39 -15.76
CA LYS A 111 -16.93 -2.41 -14.84
C LYS A 111 -16.49 -2.57 -13.38
N GLN A 112 -15.47 -3.39 -13.12
CA GLN A 112 -14.94 -3.59 -11.77
C GLN A 112 -14.21 -2.32 -11.28
N LEU A 113 -13.37 -1.73 -12.12
CA LEU A 113 -12.65 -0.48 -11.80
C LEU A 113 -13.60 0.66 -11.45
N LEU A 114 -14.65 0.86 -12.26
CA LEU A 114 -15.65 1.89 -12.02
C LEU A 114 -16.49 1.60 -10.78
N LYS A 115 -16.83 0.33 -10.53
CA LYS A 115 -17.52 -0.06 -9.28
C LYS A 115 -16.67 0.33 -8.07
N ASP A 116 -15.39 0.04 -8.07
CA ASP A 116 -14.52 0.30 -6.92
C ASP A 116 -14.26 1.80 -6.71
N LEU A 117 -14.15 2.56 -7.81
CA LEU A 117 -14.10 4.02 -7.77
C LEU A 117 -15.37 4.61 -7.12
N LEU A 118 -16.55 4.12 -7.51
CA LEU A 118 -17.82 4.53 -6.92
C LEU A 118 -17.96 4.07 -5.46
N THR A 119 -17.42 2.90 -5.11
CA THR A 119 -17.35 2.41 -3.73
C THR A 119 -16.49 3.32 -2.86
N ALA A 120 -15.31 3.73 -3.35
CA ALA A 120 -14.44 4.69 -2.67
C ALA A 120 -15.18 6.02 -2.42
N TYR A 121 -15.85 6.55 -3.44
CA TYR A 121 -16.66 7.76 -3.32
C TYR A 121 -17.80 7.57 -2.30
N LYS A 122 -18.52 6.45 -2.35
CA LYS A 122 -19.63 6.12 -1.44
C LYS A 122 -19.19 6.12 0.03
N TYR A 123 -17.99 5.65 0.33
CA TYR A 123 -17.44 5.62 1.69
C TYR A 123 -16.72 6.91 2.10
N GLY A 124 -16.71 7.94 1.26
CA GLY A 124 -16.17 9.25 1.59
C GLY A 124 -14.63 9.32 1.54
N LEU A 125 -13.98 8.44 0.77
CA LEU A 125 -12.54 8.55 0.52
C LEU A 125 -12.25 9.85 -0.22
N LYS A 126 -11.26 10.61 0.25
CA LYS A 126 -10.88 11.89 -0.36
C LYS A 126 -9.97 11.72 -1.58
N THR A 127 -9.14 10.67 -1.58
CA THR A 127 -8.12 10.42 -2.61
C THR A 127 -7.93 8.93 -2.87
N LEU A 128 -7.58 8.59 -4.10
CA LEU A 128 -6.99 7.31 -4.48
C LEU A 128 -5.58 7.59 -5.02
N TYR A 129 -4.61 6.77 -4.63
CA TYR A 129 -3.20 7.01 -4.89
C TYR A 129 -2.66 6.09 -6.00
N TYR A 130 -2.13 4.91 -5.66
CA TYR A 130 -1.69 3.97 -6.67
C TYR A 130 -2.77 2.96 -7.07
N HIS A 131 -2.66 2.56 -8.33
CA HIS A 131 -3.33 1.40 -8.88
C HIS A 131 -2.29 0.32 -9.14
N ASN A 132 -2.25 -0.70 -8.29
CA ASN A 132 -1.29 -1.78 -8.39
C ASN A 132 -1.91 -2.94 -9.19
N THR A 133 -1.27 -3.28 -10.30
CA THR A 133 -1.62 -4.47 -11.08
C THR A 133 -0.56 -5.53 -10.85
N ARG A 134 -0.95 -6.74 -10.45
CA ARG A 134 -0.01 -7.85 -10.30
C ARG A 134 0.53 -8.24 -11.67
N ASP A 135 1.85 -8.26 -11.79
CA ASP A 135 2.59 -8.64 -13.01
C ASP A 135 2.81 -10.16 -13.12
N GLY A 136 2.56 -10.91 -12.04
CA GLY A 136 2.74 -12.36 -12.00
C GLY A 136 4.19 -12.79 -11.74
N ALA A 137 5.10 -11.85 -11.48
CA ALA A 137 6.42 -12.18 -10.97
C ALA A 137 6.29 -12.54 -9.48
N ASP A 138 6.83 -13.70 -9.10
CA ASP A 138 7.13 -13.94 -7.68
C ASP A 138 8.21 -12.93 -7.27
N ASP A 139 8.15 -12.38 -6.04
CA ASP A 139 9.11 -11.40 -5.48
C ASP A 139 10.58 -11.91 -5.43
N THR A 140 10.89 -13.04 -6.09
CA THR A 140 12.21 -13.45 -6.51
C THR A 140 12.77 -12.48 -7.56
N GLN A 141 13.35 -11.36 -7.09
CA GLN A 141 14.35 -10.61 -7.86
C GLN A 141 15.64 -11.44 -7.98
N ALA A 142 15.58 -12.62 -8.62
CA ALA A 142 16.78 -13.35 -9.01
C ALA A 142 17.53 -12.64 -10.14
N ASP A 143 16.83 -11.80 -10.91
CA ASP A 143 17.34 -11.17 -12.13
C ASP A 143 17.85 -9.73 -11.92
N MET A 144 18.01 -9.27 -10.66
CA MET A 144 18.80 -8.08 -10.35
C MET A 144 20.26 -8.45 -10.01
N GLN A 145 20.75 -9.57 -10.54
CA GLN A 145 22.19 -9.77 -10.69
C GLN A 145 22.68 -8.79 -11.75
N ASP A 146 23.43 -7.79 -11.28
CA ASP A 146 24.55 -7.10 -11.90
C ASP A 146 24.99 -7.58 -13.29
N ASP A 147 24.14 -7.44 -14.31
CA ASP A 147 24.60 -7.28 -15.70
C ASP A 147 25.09 -5.84 -15.82
N GLY A 148 26.25 -5.64 -15.19
CA GLY A 148 27.06 -4.44 -15.31
C GLY A 148 27.14 -4.03 -16.77
N CYS A 149 26.71 -2.79 -17.00
CA CYS A 149 26.95 -1.96 -18.16
C CYS A 149 28.19 -2.39 -18.98
N ALA A 150 27.99 -3.29 -19.95
CA ALA A 150 29.00 -3.67 -20.95
C ALA A 150 28.63 -3.24 -22.37
N GLY A 151 27.56 -2.45 -22.52
CA GLY A 151 27.14 -1.87 -23.80
C GLY A 151 26.36 -0.60 -23.57
N GLY A 152 26.95 0.56 -23.90
CA GLY A 152 26.44 1.88 -23.57
C GLY A 152 25.14 2.26 -24.28
N ALA A 153 24.02 1.76 -23.78
CA ALA A 153 22.68 2.24 -24.13
C ALA A 153 21.76 2.15 -22.91
N CYS A 154 21.44 3.30 -22.31
CA CYS A 154 20.37 3.41 -21.33
C CYS A 154 19.02 3.15 -22.01
N LYS A 155 18.19 2.27 -21.43
CA LYS A 155 16.78 2.11 -21.84
C LYS A 155 15.90 3.08 -21.05
N ILE A 156 14.92 3.65 -21.76
CA ILE A 156 13.73 4.36 -21.25
C ILE A 156 12.91 3.42 -20.36
#